data_AF-A0A2S5NAQ1-F1
#
_entry.id   AF-A0A2S5NAQ1-F1
#
_cell.length_a   1.000
_cell.length_b   1.000
_cell.length_c   1.000
_cell.angle_alpha   90.00
_cell.angle_beta   90.00
_cell.angle_gamma   90.00
#
_symmetry.space_group_name_H-M   'P 1'
#
loop_
_entity.id
_entity.type
_entity.pdbx_description
1 polymer ?
#
loop_
_entity_poly.entity_id
_entity_poly.type
_entity_poly.pdbx_seq_one_letter_code
_entity_poly.pdbx_strand_id
1 'polypeptide(L)'
;PKKTTLLVFRNPEYQVKFIELNPITYRLLQLIDFENLSGEQALIQLAQEIEHPEVAVIIEFGSAILIDLFNQQAIIGSQKID
;
A
#
# COMPACT_ATOMS: atom_id res chain seq x y z
N PRO A 1 -10.48 -21.16 11.45
CA PRO A 1 -9.99 -19.77 11.63
C PRO A 1 -9.54 -19.14 10.29
N LYS A 2 -9.93 -17.88 10.02
CA LYS A 2 -9.52 -17.13 8.81
C LYS A 2 -8.23 -16.35 9.09
N LYS A 3 -7.29 -16.35 8.15
CA LYS A 3 -6.06 -15.55 8.25
C LYS A 3 -6.43 -14.06 8.29
N THR A 4 -5.89 -13.35 9.27
CA THR A 4 -6.05 -11.90 9.45
C THR A 4 -4.67 -11.25 9.33
N THR A 5 -4.56 -10.21 8.52
CA THR A 5 -3.30 -9.46 8.35
C THR A 5 -3.53 -8.06 8.88
N LEU A 6 -2.67 -7.60 9.79
CA LEU A 6 -2.76 -6.27 10.39
C LEU A 6 -1.51 -5.45 10.04
N LEU A 7 -1.70 -4.22 9.59
CA LEU A 7 -0.68 -3.18 9.63
C LEU A 7 -0.69 -2.58 11.03
N VAL A 8 0.45 -2.65 11.72
CA VAL A 8 0.63 -2.07 13.05
C VAL A 8 1.67 -0.97 12.94
N PHE A 9 1.31 0.25 13.32
CA PHE A 9 2.19 1.41 13.19
C PHE A 9 2.03 2.36 14.37
N ARG A 10 3.02 3.24 14.54
CA ARG A 10 2.97 4.34 15.49
C ARG A 10 2.85 5.64 14.71
N ASN A 11 1.78 6.39 14.95
CA ASN A 11 1.55 7.67 14.30
C ASN A 11 2.42 8.79 14.92
N PRO A 12 2.42 10.01 14.35
CA PRO A 12 3.21 11.14 14.85
C PRO A 12 2.91 11.55 16.30
N GLU A 13 1.68 11.31 16.79
CA GLU A 13 1.29 11.55 18.18
C GLU A 13 1.70 10.40 19.13
N TYR A 14 2.59 9.51 18.68
CA TYR A 14 3.09 8.34 19.41
C TYR A 14 2.02 7.30 19.77
N GLN A 15 0.86 7.32 19.09
CA GLN A 15 -0.21 6.35 19.31
C GLN A 15 0.00 5.12 18.44
N VAL A 16 -0.15 3.94 19.04
CA VAL A 16 -0.19 2.67 18.29
C VAL A 16 -1.56 2.55 17.62
N LYS A 17 -1.55 2.28 16.31
CA LYS A 17 -2.74 2.12 15.46
C LYS A 17 -2.67 0.80 14.72
N PHE A 18 -3.84 0.34 14.28
CA PHE A 18 -4.02 -0.93 13.59
C PHE A 18 -4.93 -0.72 12.38
N ILE A 19 -4.56 -1.29 11.24
CA ILE A 19 -5.42 -1.37 10.05
C ILE A 19 -5.48 -2.84 9.63
N GLU A 20 -6.68 -3.39 9.45
CA GLU A 20 -6.82 -4.70 8.84
C GLU A 20 -6.57 -4.58 7.33
N LEU A 21 -5.58 -5.32 6.84
CA LEU A 21 -5.21 -5.31 5.43
C LEU A 21 -5.90 -6.46 4.70
N ASN A 22 -6.49 -6.13 3.56
CA ASN A 22 -6.82 -7.15 2.57
C ASN A 22 -5.52 -7.67 1.89
N PRO A 23 -5.54 -8.83 1.21
CA PRO A 23 -4.36 -9.41 0.58
C PRO A 23 -3.70 -8.51 -0.48
N ILE A 24 -4.49 -7.71 -1.20
CA ILE A 24 -4.02 -6.82 -2.28
C ILE A 24 -3.23 -5.65 -1.68
N THR A 25 -3.78 -4.98 -0.66
CA THR A 25 -3.09 -3.88 0.03
C THR A 25 -1.86 -4.39 0.76
N TYR A 26 -1.90 -5.60 1.34
CA TYR A 26 -0.72 -6.23 1.91
C TYR A 26 0.38 -6.43 0.87
N ARG A 27 0.07 -7.02 -0.30
CA ARG A 27 1.07 -7.21 -1.35
C ARG A 27 1.63 -5.88 -1.87
N LEU A 28 0.78 -4.87 -2.05
CA LEU A 28 1.22 -3.52 -2.44
C LEU A 28 2.26 -2.96 -1.47
N LEU A 29 1.99 -3.04 -0.16
CA LEU A 29 2.94 -2.55 0.86
C LEU A 29 4.22 -3.38 0.89
N GLN A 30 4.15 -4.69 0.63
CA GLN A 30 5.36 -5.53 0.53
C GLN A 30 6.24 -5.12 -0.66
N LEU A 31 5.65 -4.80 -1.81
CA LEU A 31 6.39 -4.33 -2.99
C LEU A 31 7.11 -3.00 -2.70
N ILE A 32 6.45 -2.10 -1.98
CA ILE A 32 7.04 -0.81 -1.61
C ILE A 32 8.17 -0.99 -0.57
N ASP A 33 7.95 -1.78 0.47
CA ASP A 33 8.88 -1.90 1.61
C ASP A 33 10.07 -2.82 1.31
N PHE A 34 9.83 -4.02 0.76
CA PHE A 34 10.87 -5.03 0.56
C PHE A 34 11.61 -4.88 -0.78
N GLU A 35 10.92 -4.43 -1.82
CA GLU A 35 11.50 -4.27 -3.16
C GLU A 35 11.90 -2.81 -3.44
N ASN A 36 11.68 -1.90 -2.46
CA ASN A 36 12.02 -0.48 -2.50
C ASN A 36 11.49 0.24 -3.75
N LEU A 37 10.30 -0.15 -4.19
CA LEU A 37 9.63 0.40 -5.36
C LEU A 37 8.90 1.69 -5.00
N SER A 38 8.80 2.61 -5.97
CA SER A 38 7.83 3.70 -5.87
C SER A 38 6.40 3.16 -5.85
N GLY A 39 5.45 3.96 -5.34
CA GLY A 39 4.04 3.57 -5.34
C GLY A 39 3.53 3.23 -6.75
N GLU A 40 3.95 4.00 -7.76
CA GLU A 40 3.61 3.74 -9.16
C GLU A 40 4.20 2.41 -9.66
N GLN A 41 5.49 2.17 -9.42
CA GLN A 41 6.17 0.93 -9.82
C GLN A 41 5.50 -0.29 -9.17
N ALA A 42 5.20 -0.20 -7.88
CA ALA A 42 4.53 -1.26 -7.13
C ALA A 42 3.11 -1.53 -7.67
N LEU A 43 2.36 -0.50 -8.06
CA LEU A 43 1.01 -0.66 -8.63
C LEU A 43 1.04 -1.30 -10.02
N ILE A 44 2.02 -0.94 -10.86
CA ILE A 44 2.22 -1.55 -12.17
C ILE A 44 2.57 -3.04 -12.00
N GLN A 45 3.49 -3.37 -11.10
CA GLN A 45 3.87 -4.75 -10.82
C GLN A 45 2.71 -5.55 -10.23
N LEU A 46 1.95 -4.96 -9.31
CA LEU A 46 0.76 -5.60 -8.73
C LEU A 46 -0.29 -5.89 -9.79
N ALA A 47 -0.54 -4.96 -10.71
CA ALA A 47 -1.49 -5.16 -11.81
C ALA A 47 -1.09 -6.33 -12.73
N GLN A 48 0.21 -6.52 -12.95
CA GLN A 48 0.76 -7.68 -13.67
C GLN A 48 0.56 -8.98 -12.88
N GLU A 49 0.84 -8.98 -11.57
CA GLU A 49 0.72 -10.17 -10.70
C GLU A 49 -0.72 -10.71 -10.60
N ILE A 50 -1.71 -9.82 -10.61
CA ILE A 50 -3.13 -10.21 -10.48
C ILE A 50 -3.82 -10.48 -11.82
N GLU A 51 -3.07 -10.38 -12.93
CA GLU A 51 -3.55 -10.59 -14.30
C GLU A 51 -4.85 -9.83 -14.63
N HIS A 52 -5.01 -8.62 -14.08
CA HIS A 52 -6.24 -7.85 -14.28
C HIS A 52 -6.30 -7.30 -15.72
N PRO A 53 -7.42 -7.45 -16.44
CA PRO A 53 -7.54 -7.01 -17.84
C PRO A 53 -7.41 -5.49 -18.00
N GLU A 54 -7.71 -4.73 -16.94
CA GLU A 54 -7.67 -3.27 -16.92
C GLU A 54 -6.63 -2.78 -15.90
N VAL A 55 -5.38 -2.67 -16.34
CA VAL A 55 -4.25 -2.21 -15.50
C VAL A 55 -4.49 -0.80 -14.95
N ALA A 56 -5.08 0.09 -15.77
CA ALA A 56 -5.35 1.47 -15.37
C ALA A 56 -6.27 1.56 -14.14
N VAL A 57 -7.26 0.67 -14.01
CA VAL A 57 -8.18 0.63 -12.88
C VAL A 57 -7.44 0.25 -11.58
N ILE A 58 -6.47 -0.66 -11.67
CA ILE A 58 -5.64 -1.06 -10.52
C ILE A 58 -4.76 0.09 -10.05
N ILE A 59 -4.19 0.84 -11.00
CA ILE A 59 -3.38 2.02 -10.68
C ILE A 59 -4.24 3.09 -10.00
N GLU A 60 -5.42 3.39 -10.53
CA GLU A 60 -6.33 4.39 -9.95
C GLU A 60 -6.79 3.98 -8.53
N PHE A 61 -7.31 2.77 -8.38
CA PHE A 61 -7.79 2.25 -7.11
C PHE A 61 -6.67 2.14 -6.08
N GLY A 62 -5.52 1.60 -6.48
CA GLY A 62 -4.38 1.47 -5.59
C GLY A 62 -3.75 2.81 -5.21
N SER A 63 -3.80 3.81 -6.09
CA SER A 63 -3.41 5.19 -5.74
C SER A 63 -4.33 5.77 -4.66
N ALA A 64 -5.65 5.55 -4.76
CA ALA A 64 -6.59 5.97 -3.72
C ALA A 64 -6.30 5.29 -2.37
N ILE A 65 -5.91 4.01 -2.37
CA ILE A 65 -5.49 3.30 -1.14
C ILE A 65 -4.24 3.94 -0.53
N LEU A 66 -3.22 4.25 -1.34
CA LEU A 66 -2.00 4.89 -0.82
C LEU A 66 -2.30 6.28 -0.22
N ILE A 67 -3.19 7.05 -0.86
CA ILE A 67 -3.65 8.34 -0.34
C ILE A 67 -4.40 8.15 0.99
N ASP A 68 -5.28 7.15 1.08
CA ASP A 68 -6.02 6.85 2.31
C ASP A 68 -5.07 6.44 3.46
N LEU A 69 -4.11 5.56 3.20
CA LEU A 69 -3.09 5.17 4.18
C LEU A 69 -2.22 6.36 4.62
N PHE A 70 -1.90 7.27 3.70
CA PHE A 70 -1.18 8.50 4.04
C PHE A 70 -2.01 9.42 4.94
N ASN A 71 -3.30 9.63 4.62
CA ASN A 71 -4.21 10.43 5.44
C ASN A 71 -4.43 9.84 6.84
N GLN A 72 -4.38 8.51 6.96
CA GLN A 72 -4.42 7.80 8.24
C GLN A 72 -3.06 7.79 8.98
N GLN A 73 -2.03 8.46 8.43
CA GLN A 73 -0.67 8.51 8.96
C GLN A 73 0.00 7.13 9.05
N ALA A 74 -0.49 6.16 8.29
CA ALA A 74 0.04 4.79 8.24
C ALA A 74 1.29 4.70 7.36
N ILE A 75 1.40 5.58 6.38
CA ILE A 75 2.59 5.79 5.55
C ILE A 75 2.94 7.28 5.52
N ILE A 76 4.21 7.59 5.26
CA ILE A 76 4.75 8.96 5.31
C ILE A 76 4.64 9.72 3.98
N GLY A 77 4.12 9.08 2.92
CA GLY A 77 4.11 9.60 1.56
C GLY A 77 5.41 9.32 0.81
N SER A 78 5.58 9.93 -0.36
CA SER A 78 6.77 9.77 -1.20
C SER A 78 7.58 11.06 -1.24
N GLN A 79 8.91 10.95 -1.17
CA GLN A 79 9.82 12.04 -1.53
C GLN A 79 10.33 11.82 -2.95
N LYS A 80 10.36 12.89 -3.74
CA LYS A 80 11.11 12.88 -5.00
C LYS A 80 12.58 12.98 -4.63
N ILE A 81 13.37 11.97 -4.98
CA ILE A 81 14.82 12.04 -4.87
C ILE A 81 15.27 12.74 -6.15
N ASP A 82 15.61 14.03 -6.03
CA ASP A 82 16.24 14.81 -7.11
C ASP A 82 17.69 14.36 -7.33
#